data_AF-A0A3A3H473-F1
#
_entry.id   AF-A0A3A3H473-F1
#
_cell.length_a   1.000
_cell.length_b   1.000
_cell.length_c   1.000
_cell.angle_alpha   90.00
_cell.angle_beta   90.00
_cell.angle_gamma   90.00
#
_symmetry.space_group_name_H-M   'P 1'
#
loop_
_entity.id
_entity.type
_entity.pdbx_description
1 polymer ?
#
loop_
_entity_poly.entity_id
_entity_poly.type
_entity_poly.pdbx_seq_one_letter_code
_entity_poly.pdbx_strand_id
1 'polypeptide(L)'
;MFVHKWMKRVAVIAMAVSLLSPATLFAQGSGQHELNQQNVPERGSSQIYIKNVVPFDGTAIYHWTASFQTTTHYQIPNDIDIPKDSHRKNILVYLTTEKNTGNNTEFDVELERYYPWSGWIREDTKTGYVGWTADEVAFKGIKDGERYRIRIRGNVKGTADVFSQW
;
A
#
# COMPACT_ATOMS: atom_id res chain seq x y z
N MET A 1 -20.24 58.45 -50.49
CA MET A 1 -19.31 58.14 -51.62
C MET A 1 -19.22 56.63 -51.77
N PHE A 2 -18.76 56.13 -52.92
CA PHE A 2 -19.08 54.78 -53.41
C PHE A 2 -18.24 53.62 -52.82
N VAL A 3 -18.86 52.44 -52.88
CA VAL A 3 -18.29 51.09 -52.65
C VAL A 3 -17.16 50.79 -53.63
N HIS A 4 -16.16 49.97 -53.25
CA HIS A 4 -15.77 48.82 -54.09
C HIS A 4 -15.13 47.66 -53.31
N LYS A 5 -15.52 46.44 -53.69
CA LYS A 5 -15.10 45.14 -53.13
C LYS A 5 -13.68 44.79 -53.56
N TRP A 6 -12.97 43.98 -52.75
CA TRP A 6 -12.20 42.84 -53.26
C TRP A 6 -12.35 41.63 -52.32
N MET A 7 -12.91 40.53 -52.84
CA MET A 7 -12.97 39.23 -52.15
C MET A 7 -11.97 38.26 -52.78
N LYS A 8 -11.27 37.49 -51.94
CA LYS A 8 -10.69 36.17 -52.25
C LYS A 8 -10.92 35.34 -50.97
N ARG A 9 -11.75 34.27 -50.90
CA ARG A 9 -11.63 32.94 -51.55
C ARG A 9 -10.17 32.45 -51.44
N VAL A 10 -9.75 31.35 -50.81
CA VAL A 10 -10.22 29.94 -50.68
C VAL A 10 -9.51 29.38 -49.41
N ALA A 11 -9.96 28.42 -48.59
CA ALA A 11 -11.10 27.50 -48.56
C ALA A 11 -11.55 27.23 -47.09
N VAL A 12 -12.61 26.43 -46.92
CA VAL A 12 -12.87 25.60 -45.72
C VAL A 12 -12.45 24.17 -46.06
N ILE A 13 -11.58 23.54 -45.26
CA ILE A 13 -11.31 22.10 -45.36
C ILE A 13 -12.22 21.40 -44.36
N ALA A 14 -13.40 20.99 -44.85
CA ALA A 14 -14.20 19.98 -44.17
C ALA A 14 -13.72 18.60 -44.64
N MET A 15 -13.12 17.82 -43.74
CA MET A 15 -12.96 16.38 -43.94
C MET A 15 -13.74 15.64 -42.87
N ALA A 16 -14.98 15.30 -43.21
CA ALA A 16 -15.68 14.23 -42.54
C ALA A 16 -15.05 12.90 -42.96
N VAL A 17 -14.47 12.16 -42.02
CA VAL A 17 -14.22 10.73 -42.17
C VAL A 17 -15.05 10.02 -41.11
N SER A 18 -16.14 9.43 -41.58
CA SER A 18 -17.03 8.61 -40.78
C SER A 18 -16.38 7.28 -40.38
N LEU A 19 -16.66 6.83 -39.15
CA LEU A 19 -16.79 5.41 -38.78
C LEU A 19 -15.64 4.48 -39.16
N LEU A 20 -14.58 4.47 -38.35
CA LEU A 20 -13.92 3.23 -37.95
C LEU A 20 -13.62 3.28 -36.44
N SER A 21 -14.58 2.82 -35.64
CA SER A 21 -14.31 2.42 -34.27
C SER A 21 -13.24 1.32 -34.26
N PRO A 22 -12.16 1.43 -33.48
CA PRO A 22 -11.25 0.31 -33.28
C PRO A 22 -12.01 -0.82 -32.57
N ALA A 23 -12.49 -1.79 -33.34
CA ALA A 23 -12.85 -3.09 -32.83
C ALA A 23 -11.55 -3.83 -32.47
N THR A 24 -10.90 -3.40 -31.38
CA THR A 24 -9.81 -4.16 -30.78
C THR A 24 -10.40 -5.40 -30.15
N LEU A 25 -10.45 -6.43 -31.00
CA LEU A 25 -10.58 -7.85 -30.73
C LEU A 25 -10.39 -8.23 -29.25
N PHE A 26 -11.32 -9.06 -28.76
CA PHE A 26 -11.08 -9.92 -27.62
C PHE A 26 -9.89 -10.85 -27.95
N ALA A 27 -8.69 -10.42 -27.60
CA ALA A 27 -7.57 -11.34 -27.42
C ALA A 27 -7.89 -12.19 -26.20
N GLN A 28 -8.41 -13.40 -26.43
CA GLN A 28 -8.61 -14.42 -25.40
C GLN A 28 -7.25 -15.02 -25.02
N GLY A 29 -6.38 -14.16 -24.46
CA GLY A 29 -5.01 -14.46 -24.07
C GLY A 29 -4.99 -15.14 -22.71
N SER A 30 -4.68 -16.43 -22.69
CA SER A 30 -4.35 -17.18 -21.48
C SER A 30 -3.04 -16.66 -20.86
N GLY A 31 -3.13 -15.64 -20.00
CA GLY A 31 -1.94 -15.06 -19.36
C GLY A 31 -2.15 -13.67 -18.76
N GLN A 32 -3.12 -13.50 -17.84
CA GLN A 32 -3.25 -12.24 -17.08
C GLN A 32 -3.73 -12.40 -15.62
N HIS A 33 -3.41 -13.53 -14.99
CA HIS A 33 -3.26 -13.56 -13.54
C HIS A 33 -1.86 -13.00 -13.20
N GLU A 34 -1.82 -11.86 -12.51
CA GLU A 34 -0.78 -11.37 -11.56
C GLU A 34 -0.56 -9.84 -11.60
N LEU A 35 -0.65 -9.20 -12.77
CA LEU A 35 -0.29 -7.77 -12.95
C LEU A 35 -1.21 -6.72 -12.30
N ASN A 36 -2.23 -7.10 -11.52
CA ASN A 36 -3.26 -6.15 -11.05
C ASN A 36 -3.77 -6.32 -9.61
N GLN A 37 -3.07 -7.06 -8.74
CA GLN A 37 -3.43 -7.09 -7.32
C GLN A 37 -3.08 -5.79 -6.56
N GLN A 38 -2.15 -4.99 -7.09
CA GLN A 38 -1.69 -3.76 -6.44
C GLN A 38 -2.67 -2.57 -6.60
N ASN A 39 -3.62 -2.66 -7.55
CA ASN A 39 -4.56 -1.58 -7.91
C ASN A 39 -6.01 -1.81 -7.44
N VAL A 40 -6.27 -2.82 -6.62
CA VAL A 40 -7.59 -2.98 -5.98
C VAL A 40 -7.82 -1.76 -5.07
N PRO A 41 -9.03 -1.16 -4.99
CA PRO A 41 -9.27 -0.07 -4.06
C PRO A 41 -8.94 -0.48 -2.61
N GLU A 42 -8.14 0.35 -1.94
CA GLU A 42 -7.82 0.16 -0.52
C GLU A 42 -9.11 0.22 0.31
N ARG A 43 -9.35 -0.79 1.14
CA ARG A 43 -10.59 -0.91 1.95
C ARG A 43 -10.27 -1.42 3.33
N GLY A 44 -9.90 -0.48 4.19
CA GLY A 44 -9.79 -0.69 5.62
C GLY A 44 -9.78 0.60 6.41
N SER A 45 -9.51 0.47 7.70
CA SER A 45 -9.35 1.55 8.65
C SER A 45 -8.41 1.12 9.78
N SER A 46 -7.83 2.10 10.47
CA SER A 46 -7.12 1.86 11.74
C SER A 46 -7.36 2.96 12.76
N GLN A 47 -7.27 2.61 14.03
CA GLN A 47 -7.17 3.53 15.15
C GLN A 47 -5.80 3.32 15.82
N ILE A 48 -4.98 4.36 15.80
CA ILE A 48 -3.62 4.35 16.36
C ILE A 48 -3.70 4.75 17.83
N TYR A 49 -2.98 4.04 18.69
CA TYR A 49 -2.76 4.41 20.08
C TYR A 49 -1.26 4.35 20.38
N ILE A 50 -0.82 5.12 21.38
CA ILE A 50 0.56 5.07 21.87
C ILE A 50 0.50 4.52 23.30
N LYS A 51 1.06 3.32 23.51
CA LYS A 51 1.18 2.75 24.86
C LYS A 51 2.26 3.51 25.63
N ASN A 52 1.84 4.25 26.66
CA ASN A 52 2.73 5.07 27.49
C ASN A 52 3.74 4.26 28.33
N VAL A 53 3.50 2.95 28.49
CA VAL A 53 4.42 2.01 29.15
C VAL A 53 4.40 0.72 28.36
N VAL A 54 5.54 0.34 27.79
CA VAL A 54 5.79 -1.03 27.33
C VAL A 54 7.01 -1.54 28.09
N PRO A 55 6.84 -2.49 29.03
CA PRO A 55 7.95 -3.09 29.76
C PRO A 55 8.64 -4.10 28.83
N PHE A 56 9.44 -3.60 27.90
CA PHE A 56 10.34 -4.42 27.12
C PHE A 56 11.76 -4.33 27.70
N ASP A 57 12.45 -5.46 27.70
CA ASP A 57 13.90 -5.52 27.76
C ASP A 57 14.50 -4.44 26.83
N GLY A 58 15.50 -3.69 27.31
CA GLY A 58 16.01 -2.46 26.68
C GLY A 58 16.60 -2.61 25.26
N THR A 59 16.53 -3.81 24.69
CA THR A 59 16.92 -4.11 23.32
C THR A 59 15.87 -3.69 22.28
N ALA A 60 14.56 -3.62 22.60
CA ALA A 60 13.53 -3.22 21.63
C ALA A 60 12.94 -1.83 21.92
N ILE A 61 12.70 -1.06 20.86
CA ILE A 61 12.07 0.27 20.91
C ILE A 61 10.69 0.19 20.29
N TYR A 62 9.67 0.41 21.12
CA TYR A 62 8.27 0.51 20.71
C TYR A 62 8.02 1.79 19.90
N HIS A 63 7.23 1.69 18.83
CA HIS A 63 6.82 2.82 18.01
C HIS A 63 5.36 3.18 18.24
N TRP A 64 4.45 2.22 18.04
CA TRP A 64 3.02 2.44 18.11
C TRP A 64 2.22 1.14 18.20
N THR A 65 0.94 1.26 18.55
CA THR A 65 -0.05 0.20 18.38
C THR A 65 -1.18 0.69 17.49
N ALA A 66 -1.78 -0.20 16.71
CA ALA A 66 -2.96 0.13 15.91
C ALA A 66 -3.96 -1.02 15.92
N SER A 67 -5.21 -0.71 16.28
CA SER A 67 -6.35 -1.56 15.91
C SER A 67 -6.63 -1.34 14.43
N PHE A 68 -6.75 -2.40 13.63
CA PHE A 68 -6.97 -2.32 12.19
C PHE A 68 -8.09 -3.26 11.73
N GLN A 69 -8.71 -2.93 10.58
CA GLN A 69 -9.67 -3.77 9.88
C GLN A 69 -9.52 -3.55 8.38
N THR A 70 -9.39 -4.62 7.59
CA THR A 70 -9.26 -4.57 6.12
C THR A 70 -10.09 -5.68 5.45
N THR A 71 -10.57 -5.42 4.24
CA THR A 71 -11.21 -6.43 3.35
C THR A 71 -10.40 -6.73 2.08
N THR A 72 -9.46 -5.86 1.70
CA THR A 72 -8.64 -5.98 0.48
C THR A 72 -7.17 -5.74 0.79
N HIS A 73 -6.85 -4.52 1.18
CA HIS A 73 -5.64 -4.13 1.89
C HIS A 73 -5.89 -2.79 2.60
N TYR A 74 -4.98 -2.43 3.49
CA TYR A 74 -4.93 -1.15 4.18
C TYR A 74 -3.50 -0.80 4.62
N GLN A 75 -3.04 0.41 4.31
CA GLN A 75 -1.76 0.92 4.79
C GLN A 75 -1.98 1.64 6.12
N ILE A 76 -1.39 1.15 7.22
CA ILE A 76 -1.54 1.80 8.52
C ILE A 76 -0.81 3.15 8.46
N PRO A 77 -1.49 4.30 8.68
CA PRO A 77 -0.95 5.62 8.42
C PRO A 77 -0.09 6.14 9.58
N ASN A 78 0.82 5.30 10.09
CA ASN A 78 1.80 5.71 11.09
C ASN A 78 3.20 5.24 10.70
N ASP A 79 4.15 6.17 10.76
CA ASP A 79 5.51 5.95 10.27
C ASP A 79 6.35 5.20 11.32
N ILE A 80 7.33 4.46 10.85
CA ILE A 80 8.39 3.83 11.64
C ILE A 80 9.69 4.50 11.19
N ASP A 81 10.09 5.58 11.87
CA ASP A 81 11.34 6.27 11.59
C ASP A 81 12.50 5.50 12.25
N ILE A 82 13.46 5.05 11.44
CA ILE A 82 14.73 4.49 11.93
C ILE A 82 15.75 5.64 11.90
N PRO A 83 16.25 6.11 13.07
CA PRO A 83 17.25 7.17 13.10
C PRO A 83 18.47 6.81 12.25
N LYS A 84 19.15 7.82 11.71
CA LYS A 84 20.46 7.63 11.09
C LYS A 84 21.47 7.13 12.12
N ASP A 85 22.45 6.35 11.69
CA ASP A 85 23.52 5.78 12.51
C ASP A 85 22.96 4.81 13.58
N SER A 86 21.75 4.27 13.35
CA SER A 86 21.10 3.32 14.25
C SER A 86 21.57 1.88 14.02
N HIS A 87 21.85 1.20 15.12
CA HIS A 87 22.16 -0.23 15.12
C HIS A 87 20.94 -1.13 14.90
N ARG A 88 19.72 -0.58 14.89
CA ARG A 88 18.48 -1.35 14.62
C ARG A 88 18.53 -2.01 13.25
N LYS A 89 18.40 -3.34 13.18
CA LYS A 89 18.30 -4.10 11.91
C LYS A 89 16.95 -4.80 11.73
N ASN A 90 16.08 -4.79 12.73
CA ASN A 90 14.82 -5.53 12.72
C ASN A 90 13.61 -4.64 13.03
N ILE A 91 12.51 -4.79 12.29
CA ILE A 91 11.17 -4.33 12.68
C ILE A 91 10.36 -5.57 13.07
N LEU A 92 9.76 -5.54 14.26
CA LEU A 92 8.89 -6.60 14.77
C LEU A 92 7.46 -6.07 14.83
N VAL A 93 6.51 -6.87 14.35
CA VAL A 93 5.08 -6.59 14.39
C VAL A 93 4.40 -7.74 15.10
N TYR A 94 3.98 -7.53 16.34
CA TYR A 94 3.18 -8.51 17.08
C TYR A 94 1.71 -8.32 16.74
N LEU A 95 1.05 -9.39 16.34
CA LEU A 95 -0.30 -9.38 15.79
C LEU A 95 -1.23 -10.25 16.62
N THR A 96 -2.35 -9.66 17.05
CA THR A 96 -3.53 -10.40 17.51
C THR A 96 -4.61 -10.21 16.46
N THR A 97 -5.05 -11.29 15.82
CA THR A 97 -5.90 -11.22 14.63
C THR A 97 -7.16 -12.06 14.78
N GLU A 98 -8.21 -11.58 14.15
CA GLU A 98 -9.48 -12.28 14.04
C GLU A 98 -10.06 -12.07 12.63
N LYS A 99 -11.01 -12.94 12.28
CA LYS A 99 -11.69 -12.88 11.00
C LYS A 99 -12.48 -11.57 10.89
N ASN A 100 -12.29 -10.82 9.82
CA ASN A 100 -13.14 -9.67 9.52
C ASN A 100 -14.47 -10.12 8.90
N THR A 101 -14.42 -10.76 7.73
CA THR A 101 -15.58 -11.38 7.05
C THR A 101 -15.15 -12.64 6.30
N GLY A 102 -16.10 -13.41 5.75
CA GLY A 102 -15.80 -14.51 4.84
C GLY A 102 -15.12 -15.73 5.50
N ASN A 103 -14.28 -16.45 4.75
CA ASN A 103 -13.69 -17.73 5.15
C ASN A 103 -12.18 -17.86 4.87
N ASN A 104 -11.45 -16.76 4.70
CA ASN A 104 -9.99 -16.80 4.64
C ASN A 104 -9.37 -17.19 5.99
N THR A 105 -8.25 -17.90 5.92
CA THR A 105 -7.40 -18.31 7.04
C THR A 105 -6.09 -17.53 7.11
N GLU A 106 -5.72 -16.87 6.01
CA GLU A 106 -4.45 -16.18 5.80
C GLU A 106 -4.66 -14.73 5.36
N PHE A 107 -3.60 -13.95 5.51
CA PHE A 107 -3.43 -12.57 5.03
C PHE A 107 -1.92 -12.27 4.92
N ASP A 108 -1.55 -11.18 4.25
CA ASP A 108 -0.17 -10.74 4.12
C ASP A 108 0.11 -9.49 4.98
N VAL A 109 1.31 -9.44 5.55
CA VAL A 109 1.91 -8.28 6.19
C VAL A 109 3.04 -7.80 5.28
N GLU A 110 2.93 -6.56 4.82
CA GLU A 110 3.90 -5.93 3.92
C GLU A 110 4.66 -4.84 4.67
N LEU A 111 5.99 -4.86 4.53
CA LEU A 111 6.83 -3.73 4.94
C LEU A 111 7.03 -2.82 3.73
N GLU A 112 6.68 -1.56 3.89
CA GLU A 112 6.87 -0.54 2.87
C GLU A 112 7.87 0.51 3.34
N ARG A 113 8.71 1.01 2.44
CA ARG A 113 9.70 2.06 2.68
C ARG A 113 9.34 3.30 1.89
N TYR A 114 9.54 4.47 2.49
CA TYR A 114 9.31 5.74 1.81
C TYR A 114 10.51 6.14 0.94
N TYR A 115 10.25 6.42 -0.33
CA TYR A 115 11.21 6.97 -1.28
C TYR A 115 10.71 8.34 -1.78
N PRO A 116 11.52 9.42 -1.71
CA PRO A 116 11.06 10.77 -2.07
C PRO A 116 10.53 10.94 -3.51
N TRP A 117 10.89 10.04 -4.43
CA TRP A 117 10.55 10.11 -5.86
C TRP A 117 9.32 9.26 -6.25
N SER A 118 8.81 8.40 -5.36
CA SER A 118 7.69 7.48 -5.64
C SER A 118 6.70 7.32 -4.49
N GLY A 119 7.01 7.84 -3.30
CA GLY A 119 6.27 7.52 -2.08
C GLY A 119 6.62 6.12 -1.56
N TRP A 120 5.61 5.40 -1.07
CA TRP A 120 5.78 4.10 -0.42
C TRP A 120 5.96 2.96 -1.43
N ILE A 121 7.07 2.23 -1.32
CA ILE A 121 7.35 1.01 -2.08
C ILE A 121 7.48 -0.16 -1.11
N ARG A 122 6.86 -1.29 -1.43
CA ARG A 122 7.01 -2.56 -0.71
C ARG A 122 8.44 -3.09 -0.83
N GLU A 123 9.08 -3.34 0.31
CA GLU A 123 10.41 -3.97 0.40
C GLU A 123 10.32 -5.48 0.67
N ASP A 124 9.34 -5.92 1.48
CA ASP A 124 9.21 -7.31 1.93
C ASP A 124 7.74 -7.69 2.21
N THR A 125 7.44 -8.98 2.22
CA THR A 125 6.11 -9.54 2.53
C THR A 125 6.27 -10.79 3.40
N LYS A 126 5.35 -10.97 4.34
CA LYS A 126 5.27 -12.10 5.26
C LYS A 126 3.81 -12.53 5.41
N THR A 127 3.53 -13.82 5.25
CA THR A 127 2.18 -14.35 5.46
C THR A 127 1.88 -14.45 6.96
N GLY A 128 0.67 -14.05 7.35
CA GLY A 128 0.11 -14.22 8.68
C GLY A 128 -1.22 -14.94 8.66
N TYR A 129 -1.62 -15.47 9.82
CA TYR A 129 -2.81 -16.31 9.96
C TYR A 129 -3.89 -15.65 10.82
N VAL A 130 -5.15 -15.89 10.44
CA VAL A 130 -6.33 -15.43 11.16
C VAL A 130 -6.50 -16.26 12.44
N GLY A 131 -6.61 -15.60 13.59
CA GLY A 131 -6.67 -16.25 14.91
C GLY A 131 -5.34 -16.21 15.69
N TRP A 132 -4.33 -15.52 15.16
CA TRP A 132 -3.09 -15.24 15.88
C TRP A 132 -3.34 -14.45 17.17
N THR A 133 -2.53 -14.73 18.19
CA THR A 133 -2.65 -14.15 19.54
C THR A 133 -1.26 -13.72 20.02
N ALA A 134 -0.90 -12.47 19.71
CA ALA A 134 0.43 -11.90 19.92
C ALA A 134 1.57 -12.64 19.19
N ASP A 135 1.28 -13.22 18.02
CA ASP A 135 2.29 -13.85 17.15
C ASP A 135 3.16 -12.79 16.45
N GLU A 136 4.43 -13.10 16.22
CA GLU A 136 5.44 -12.16 15.70
C GLU A 136 5.63 -12.27 14.18
N VAL A 137 5.64 -11.12 13.50
CA VAL A 137 6.19 -10.97 12.15
C VAL A 137 7.45 -10.11 12.22
N ALA A 138 8.59 -10.70 11.89
CA ALA A 138 9.90 -10.03 11.88
C ALA A 138 10.37 -9.69 10.45
N PHE A 139 10.60 -8.41 10.20
CA PHE A 139 11.27 -7.90 9.01
C PHE A 139 12.73 -7.58 9.34
N LYS A 140 13.67 -8.19 8.63
CA LYS A 140 15.12 -8.13 8.92
C LYS A 140 15.87 -7.36 7.85
N GLY A 141 17.00 -6.76 8.22
CA GLY A 141 17.86 -6.03 7.29
C GLY A 141 17.37 -4.61 6.96
N ILE A 142 16.62 -3.98 7.87
CA ILE A 142 16.23 -2.58 7.71
C ILE A 142 17.46 -1.67 7.71
N LYS A 143 17.34 -0.52 7.04
CA LYS A 143 18.39 0.48 6.93
C LYS A 143 18.13 1.63 7.89
N ASP A 144 19.21 2.24 8.38
CA ASP A 144 19.17 3.43 9.20
C ASP A 144 18.98 4.70 8.37
N GLY A 145 18.36 5.72 8.96
CA GLY A 145 17.97 6.95 8.26
C GLY A 145 16.79 6.78 7.30
N GLU A 146 16.17 5.60 7.25
CA GLU A 146 15.01 5.29 6.42
C GLU A 146 13.71 5.28 7.22
N ARG A 147 12.59 5.41 6.50
CA ARG A 147 11.25 5.46 7.05
C ARG A 147 10.40 4.33 6.48
N TYR A 148 9.70 3.62 7.36
CA TYR A 148 8.89 2.46 7.02
C TYR A 148 7.42 2.59 7.43
N ARG A 149 6.55 1.76 6.85
CA ARG A 149 5.14 1.56 7.20
C ARG A 149 4.75 0.09 7.07
N ILE A 150 3.70 -0.29 7.79
CA ILE A 150 3.07 -1.61 7.67
C ILE A 150 1.80 -1.48 6.82
N ARG A 151 1.69 -2.32 5.79
CA ARG A 151 0.44 -2.54 5.03
C ARG A 151 -0.05 -3.96 5.29
N ILE A 152 -1.32 -4.09 5.65
CA ILE A 152 -1.99 -5.38 5.82
C ILE A 152 -2.79 -5.65 4.55
N ARG A 153 -2.57 -6.78 3.88
CA ARG A 153 -3.32 -7.21 2.68
C ARG A 153 -4.11 -8.46 2.99
N GLY A 154 -5.40 -8.46 2.67
CA GLY A 154 -6.33 -9.53 2.99
C GLY A 154 -7.57 -9.04 3.75
N ASN A 155 -8.34 -10.00 4.26
CA ASN A 155 -9.63 -9.80 4.90
C ASN A 155 -9.55 -10.17 6.39
N VAL A 156 -9.03 -9.24 7.20
CA VAL A 156 -8.62 -9.48 8.59
C VAL A 156 -8.83 -8.21 9.41
N LYS A 157 -9.10 -8.38 10.71
CA LYS A 157 -9.10 -7.30 11.70
C LYS A 157 -8.32 -7.74 12.93
N GLY A 158 -7.85 -6.80 13.73
CA GLY A 158 -6.98 -7.13 14.86
C GLY A 158 -6.23 -5.92 15.41
N THR A 159 -5.17 -6.20 16.16
CA THR A 159 -4.22 -5.21 16.69
C THR A 159 -2.80 -5.53 16.27
N ALA A 160 -2.05 -4.51 15.87
CA ALA A 160 -0.62 -4.58 15.58
C ALA A 160 0.16 -3.75 16.60
N ASP A 161 1.08 -4.37 17.35
CA ASP A 161 2.08 -3.69 18.17
C ASP A 161 3.43 -3.68 17.45
N VAL A 162 4.00 -2.50 17.20
CA VAL A 162 5.18 -2.33 16.35
C VAL A 162 6.40 -1.87 17.13
N PHE A 163 7.51 -2.57 16.89
CA PHE A 163 8.81 -2.36 17.53
C PHE A 163 9.92 -2.33 16.49
N SER A 164 11.07 -1.75 16.87
CA SER A 164 12.34 -1.95 16.19
C SER A 164 13.40 -2.44 17.18
N GLN A 165 14.16 -3.46 16.79
CA GLN A 165 15.24 -4.06 17.59
C GLN A 165 16.57 -3.94 16.85
N TRP A 166 17.68 -4.03 17.60
CA TRP A 166 19.03 -4.29 17.09
C TRP A 166 19.01 -5.43 16.08
#